data_AF-A0A7R9MMB8-F1
#
_entry.id   AF-A0A7R9MMB8-F1
#
_cell.length_a   1.000
_cell.length_b   1.000
_cell.length_c   1.000
_cell.angle_alpha   90.00
_cell.angle_beta   90.00
_cell.angle_gamma   90.00
#
_symmetry.space_group_name_H-M   'P 1'
#
loop_
_entity.id
_entity.type
_entity.pdbx_description
1 polymer ?
#
loop_
_entity_poly.entity_id
_entity_poly.type
_entity_poly.pdbx_seq_one_letter_code
_entity_poly.pdbx_strand_id
1 'polypeptide(L)'
;MTSASFEVNGWPLWYDKYGTGPSPVLMIPGALGTGKMDFYEQLEGDDALDLNKFTIIAVDPPGWGRSRPPVRAYNKDLYSNDVDCYYKLMK
;
A
#
# COMPACT_ATOMS: atom_id res chain seq x y z
N MET A 1 -1.54 -12.08 7.30
CA MET A 1 -1.56 -10.64 7.03
C MET A 1 -1.22 -9.89 8.30
N THR A 2 -0.43 -8.82 8.19
CA THR A 2 -0.16 -7.90 9.30
C THR A 2 -0.36 -6.48 8.80
N SER A 3 -1.21 -5.70 9.46
CA SER A 3 -1.35 -4.26 9.22
C SER A 3 -0.29 -3.48 9.99
N ALA A 4 0.32 -2.50 9.35
CA ALA A 4 1.25 -1.57 9.98
C ALA A 4 1.18 -0.19 9.33
N SER A 5 1.86 0.78 9.95
CA SER A 5 2.07 2.09 9.35
C SER A 5 3.55 2.44 9.36
N PHE A 6 3.95 3.21 8.37
CA PHE A 6 5.28 3.79 8.24
C PHE A 6 5.15 5.32 8.33
N GLU A 7 5.92 5.95 9.21
CA GLU A 7 5.90 7.41 9.31
C GLU A 7 6.59 8.01 8.07
N VAL A 8 5.86 8.85 7.33
CA VAL A 8 6.40 9.62 6.22
C VAL A 8 5.96 11.06 6.35
N ASN A 9 6.93 11.98 6.32
CA ASN A 9 6.68 13.43 6.39
C ASN A 9 5.79 13.84 7.60
N GLY A 10 5.93 13.15 8.74
CA GLY A 10 5.18 13.45 9.98
C GLY A 10 3.77 12.87 10.06
N TRP A 11 3.38 11.95 9.18
CA TRP A 11 2.07 11.29 9.20
C TRP A 11 2.17 9.81 8.81
N PRO A 12 1.18 8.96 9.16
CA PRO A 12 1.26 7.52 8.92
C PRO A 12 0.83 7.14 7.50
N LEU A 13 1.68 6.42 6.78
CA LEU A 13 1.34 5.69 5.57
C LEU A 13 1.03 4.23 5.94
N TRP A 14 -0.23 3.83 5.83
CA TRP A 14 -0.70 2.51 6.19
C TRP A 14 -0.55 1.51 5.05
N TYR A 15 -0.24 0.28 5.42
CA TYR A 15 -0.17 -0.84 4.50
C TYR A 15 -0.51 -2.14 5.21
N ASP A 16 -0.96 -3.12 4.42
CA ASP A 16 -1.08 -4.51 4.84
C ASP A 16 0.03 -5.34 4.21
N LYS A 17 0.74 -6.10 5.04
CA LYS A 17 1.77 -7.05 4.60
C LYS A 17 1.18 -8.45 4.50
N TYR A 18 1.40 -9.10 3.36
CA TYR A 18 1.03 -10.48 3.08
C TYR A 18 2.26 -11.29 2.67
N GLY A 19 2.26 -12.57 3.04
CA GLY A 19 3.33 -13.50 2.69
C GLY A 19 4.68 -13.23 3.34
N THR A 20 5.59 -14.15 3.06
CA THR A 20 6.98 -14.17 3.57
C THR A 20 7.98 -14.59 2.49
N GLY A 21 7.52 -14.68 1.24
CA GLY A 21 8.36 -15.10 0.12
C GLY A 21 9.44 -14.06 -0.23
N PRO A 22 10.52 -14.48 -0.92
CA PRO A 22 11.69 -13.65 -1.14
C PRO A 22 11.48 -12.51 -2.16
N SER A 23 10.37 -12.53 -2.91
CA SER A 23 10.11 -11.54 -3.96
C SER A 23 9.20 -10.42 -3.45
N PRO A 24 9.70 -9.20 -3.20
CA PRO A 24 8.87 -8.09 -2.75
C PRO A 24 7.97 -7.57 -3.88
N VAL A 25 6.71 -7.29 -3.57
CA VAL A 25 5.73 -6.70 -4.49
C VAL A 25 4.99 -5.57 -3.79
N LEU A 26 4.97 -4.38 -4.40
CA LEU A 26 4.13 -3.28 -3.97
C LEU A 26 2.84 -3.26 -4.81
N MET A 27 1.69 -3.26 -4.15
CA MET A 27 0.39 -3.11 -4.78
C MET A 27 -0.16 -1.71 -4.50
N ILE A 28 -0.36 -0.93 -5.56
CA ILE A 28 -0.83 0.46 -5.51
C ILE A 28 -2.25 0.49 -6.07
N PRO A 29 -3.26 0.85 -5.26
CA PRO A 29 -4.65 0.80 -5.69
C PRO A 29 -4.99 1.92 -6.68
N GLY A 30 -6.18 1.81 -7.29
CA GLY A 30 -6.72 2.81 -8.19
C GLY A 30 -7.26 4.05 -7.46
N ALA A 31 -7.97 4.90 -8.21
CA ALA A 31 -8.57 6.10 -7.66
C ALA A 31 -9.61 5.76 -6.58
N LEU A 32 -9.49 6.40 -5.40
CA LEU A 32 -10.32 6.16 -4.20
C LEU A 32 -10.19 4.75 -3.60
N GLY A 33 -9.25 3.96 -4.09
CA GLY A 33 -9.01 2.60 -3.63
C GLY A 33 -8.15 2.51 -2.38
N THR A 34 -8.12 1.31 -1.81
CA THR A 34 -7.22 0.90 -0.72
C THR A 34 -6.53 -0.39 -1.09
N GLY A 35 -5.37 -0.66 -0.49
CA GLY A 35 -4.63 -1.88 -0.78
C GLY A 35 -5.49 -3.14 -0.59
N LYS A 36 -6.32 -3.16 0.46
CA LYS A 36 -7.19 -4.30 0.75
C LYS A 36 -8.39 -4.41 -0.19
N MET A 37 -9.08 -3.30 -0.51
CA MET A 37 -10.31 -3.37 -1.29
C MET A 37 -10.04 -3.67 -2.77
N ASP A 38 -9.01 -3.05 -3.34
CA ASP A 38 -8.73 -3.17 -4.77
C ASP A 38 -8.06 -4.51 -5.12
N PHE A 39 -7.38 -5.13 -4.15
CA PHE A 39 -6.57 -6.34 -4.38
C PHE A 39 -7.04 -7.57 -3.60
N TYR A 40 -8.30 -7.59 -3.15
CA TYR A 40 -8.81 -8.71 -2.35
C TYR A 40 -8.54 -10.08 -2.99
N GLU A 41 -8.84 -10.26 -4.27
CA GLU A 41 -8.67 -11.53 -4.99
C GLU A 41 -7.19 -11.93 -5.16
N GLN A 42 -6.28 -10.97 -5.27
CA GLN A 42 -4.85 -11.25 -5.38
C GLN A 42 -4.21 -11.58 -4.02
N LEU A 43 -4.85 -11.21 -2.91
CA LEU A 43 -4.30 -11.32 -1.56
C LEU A 43 -4.96 -12.44 -0.73
N GLU A 44 -6.22 -12.75 -1.00
CA GLU A 44 -7.07 -13.63 -0.21
C GLU A 44 -7.94 -14.52 -1.12
N GLY A 45 -8.30 -15.71 -0.64
CA GLY A 45 -9.10 -16.69 -1.40
C GLY A 45 -8.26 -17.72 -2.16
N ASP A 46 -8.94 -18.56 -2.95
CA ASP A 46 -8.33 -19.73 -3.61
C ASP A 46 -7.43 -19.35 -4.80
N ASP A 47 -7.67 -18.17 -5.40
CA ASP A 47 -6.91 -17.64 -6.54
C ASP A 47 -5.85 -16.60 -6.12
N ALA A 48 -5.58 -16.48 -4.82
CA ALA A 48 -4.60 -15.54 -4.29
C ALA A 48 -3.18 -15.85 -4.83
N LEU A 49 -2.36 -14.80 -4.89
CA LEU A 49 -0.95 -14.95 -5.24
C LEU A 49 -0.23 -15.85 -4.23
N ASP A 50 0.77 -16.58 -4.71
CA ASP A 50 1.56 -17.48 -3.89
C ASP A 50 2.38 -16.71 -2.83
N LEU A 51 1.85 -16.64 -1.62
CA LEU A 51 2.42 -15.92 -0.48
C LEU A 51 3.72 -16.55 0.06
N ASN A 52 4.11 -17.74 -0.41
CA ASN A 52 5.43 -18.32 -0.15
C ASN A 52 6.49 -17.85 -1.17
N LYS A 53 6.07 -17.33 -2.33
CA LYS A 53 6.96 -16.73 -3.35
C LYS A 53 7.08 -15.22 -3.19
N PHE A 54 5.99 -14.56 -2.80
CA PHE A 54 5.93 -13.11 -2.70
C PHE A 54 5.82 -12.62 -1.25
N THR A 55 6.46 -11.49 -0.97
CA THR A 55 6.11 -10.63 0.17
C THR A 55 5.42 -9.40 -0.39
N ILE A 56 4.13 -9.29 -0.16
CA ILE A 56 3.30 -8.24 -0.75
C ILE A 56 3.05 -7.14 0.28
N ILE A 57 3.19 -5.90 -0.16
CA ILE A 57 2.82 -4.68 0.56
C ILE A 57 1.67 -4.03 -0.19
N ALA A 58 0.46 -4.07 0.36
CA ALA A 58 -0.71 -3.42 -0.21
C ALA A 58 -0.94 -2.09 0.53
N VAL A 59 -0.68 -0.97 -0.14
CA VAL A 59 -0.62 0.36 0.49
C VAL A 59 -1.95 1.12 0.37
N ASP A 60 -2.29 1.88 1.40
CA ASP A 60 -3.32 2.91 1.32
C ASP A 60 -2.65 4.24 0.91
N PRO A 61 -3.00 4.85 -0.23
CA PRO A 61 -2.38 6.09 -0.68
C PRO A 61 -2.51 7.24 0.33
N PRO A 62 -1.56 8.19 0.36
CA PRO A 62 -1.65 9.36 1.23
C PRO A 62 -3.01 10.07 1.13
N GLY A 63 -3.75 10.15 2.23
CA GLY A 63 -5.07 10.76 2.29
C GLY A 63 -6.25 9.87 1.91
N TRP A 64 -6.02 8.59 1.59
CA TRP A 64 -7.05 7.57 1.42
C TRP A 64 -6.92 6.46 2.47
N GLY A 65 -7.97 5.64 2.61
CA GLY A 65 -8.00 4.53 3.54
C GLY A 65 -7.63 4.95 4.98
N ARG A 66 -6.69 4.22 5.57
CA ARG A 66 -6.14 4.51 6.90
C ARG A 66 -4.99 5.51 6.91
N SER A 67 -4.42 5.84 5.74
CA SER A 67 -3.34 6.85 5.57
C SER A 67 -3.87 8.27 5.72
N ARG A 68 -4.55 8.52 6.84
CA ARG A 68 -5.23 9.76 7.22
C ARG A 68 -4.88 10.07 8.67
N PRO A 69 -4.28 11.23 8.99
CA PRO A 69 -3.87 12.31 8.09
C PRO A 69 -2.79 11.89 7.06
N PRO A 70 -2.60 12.63 5.94
CA PRO A 70 -3.13 13.95 5.60
C PRO A 70 -4.50 13.87 4.91
N VAL A 71 -5.04 15.02 4.50
CA VAL A 71 -6.12 15.06 3.49
C VAL A 71 -5.50 14.85 2.12
N ARG A 72 -6.15 14.07 1.24
CA ARG A 72 -5.67 13.82 -0.13
C ARG A 72 -5.46 15.15 -0.87
N ALA A 73 -4.24 15.38 -1.35
CA ALA A 73 -3.87 16.62 -2.04
C ALA A 73 -3.99 16.46 -3.56
N TYR A 74 -5.11 16.90 -4.15
CA TYR A 74 -5.31 16.88 -5.60
C TYR A 74 -4.64 18.08 -6.28
N ASN A 75 -3.33 18.00 -6.49
CA ASN A 75 -2.52 19.00 -7.18
C ASN A 75 -1.68 18.37 -8.31
N LYS A 76 -0.92 19.19 -9.04
CA LYS A 76 -0.09 18.74 -10.17
C LYS A 76 0.99 17.71 -9.80
N ASP A 77 1.36 17.64 -8.52
CA ASP A 77 2.43 16.80 -7.99
C ASP A 77 1.88 15.53 -7.29
N LEU A 78 0.55 15.28 -7.38
CA LEU A 78 -0.16 14.16 -6.72
C LEU A 78 0.60 12.83 -6.88
N TYR A 79 0.85 12.42 -8.12
CA TYR A 79 1.47 11.12 -8.39
C TYR A 79 2.95 11.08 -7.98
N SER A 80 3.69 12.17 -8.16
CA SER A 80 5.08 12.26 -7.75
C SER A 80 5.22 12.14 -6.22
N ASN A 81 4.35 12.83 -5.47
CA ASN A 81 4.31 12.76 -4.01
C ASN A 81 3.97 11.33 -3.52
N ASP A 82 3.02 10.67 -4.17
CA ASP A 82 2.67 9.28 -3.86
C ASP A 82 3.87 8.35 -4.07
N VAL A 83 4.54 8.45 -5.23
CA VAL A 83 5.72 7.64 -5.56
C VAL A 83 6.83 7.85 -4.53
N ASP A 84 7.09 9.08 -4.10
CA ASP A 84 8.09 9.38 -3.07
C ASP A 84 7.76 8.72 -1.72
N CYS A 85 6.47 8.66 -1.36
CA CYS A 85 6.02 7.98 -0.14
C CYS A 85 6.23 6.46 -0.24
N TYR A 86 5.83 5.86 -1.37
CA TYR A 86 5.98 4.42 -1.59
C TYR A 86 7.44 3.99 -1.69
N TYR A 87 8.29 4.79 -2.30
CA TYR A 87 9.72 4.52 -2.38
C TYR A 87 10.37 4.51 -1.00
N LYS A 88 9.98 5.43 -0.11
CA LYS A 88 10.44 5.43 1.29
C LYS A 88 9.94 4.22 2.08
N LEU A 89 8.69 3.81 1.85
CA LEU A 89 8.11 2.63 2.51
C LEU A 89 8.82 1.33 2.11
N MET A 90 9.22 1.21 0.85
CA MET A 90 9.79 -0.04 0.29
C MET A 90 11.32 -0.14 0.42
N LYS A 91 11.98 0.87 0.99
CA LYS A 91 13.42 0.89 1.27
C LYS A 91 13.77 0.23 2.58
#